data_AF-A0A5R8M8I7-F1
#
_entry.id   AF-A0A5R8M8I7-F1
#
_cell.length_a   1.000
_cell.length_b   1.000
_cell.length_c   1.000
_cell.angle_alpha   90.00
_cell.angle_beta   90.00
_cell.angle_gamma   90.00
#
_symmetry.space_group_name_H-M   'P 1'
#
loop_
_entity.id
_entity.type
_entity.pdbx_description
1 polymer ?
#
loop_
_entity_poly.entity_id
_entity_poly.type
_entity_poly.pdbx_seq_one_letter_code
_entity_poly.pdbx_strand_id
1 'polypeptide(L)'
;MGRLEDLAVQYANAARWDLRQALTRIVRLDEEGTLHDKDLGRIAYAYQRLSWWQQVTDLTHGREDTVDGASALLTVRQHAQRLLLHARPVTNGGLFAQAMEESRRGGARAFLDATDKLAQALALPSDLDAPSADHGTPAITTEQGWDQGNRR
;
A
#
# COMPACT_ATOMS: atom_id res chain seq x y z
N MET A 1 -7.12 15.00 -8.29
CA MET A 1 -6.10 14.28 -7.51
C MET A 1 -5.36 13.35 -8.44
N GLY A 2 -4.05 13.20 -8.26
CA GLY A 2 -3.28 12.22 -9.00
C GLY A 2 -3.41 10.82 -8.38
N ARG A 3 -3.00 9.80 -9.14
CA ARG A 3 -3.07 8.39 -8.73
C ARG A 3 -2.26 8.11 -7.46
N LEU A 4 -1.17 8.84 -7.24
CA LEU A 4 -0.29 8.64 -6.07
C LEU A 4 -0.92 9.18 -4.78
N GLU A 5 -1.61 10.30 -4.86
CA GLU A 5 -2.34 10.91 -3.75
C GLU A 5 -3.48 9.99 -3.29
N ASP A 6 -4.25 9.45 -4.25
CA ASP A 6 -5.33 8.49 -3.96
C ASP A 6 -4.79 7.21 -3.29
N LEU A 7 -3.67 6.68 -3.80
CA LEU A 7 -3.02 5.52 -3.20
C LEU A 7 -2.48 5.82 -1.80
N ALA A 8 -1.87 6.98 -1.58
CA ALA A 8 -1.41 7.40 -0.26
C ALA A 8 -2.57 7.46 0.75
N VAL A 9 -3.72 8.00 0.35
CA VAL A 9 -4.93 8.01 1.18
C VAL A 9 -5.43 6.58 1.47
N GLN A 10 -5.42 5.68 0.48
CA GLN A 10 -5.79 4.28 0.69
C GLN A 10 -4.86 3.59 1.70
N TYR A 11 -3.54 3.77 1.58
CA TYR A 11 -2.57 3.23 2.53
C TYR A 11 -2.73 3.84 3.93
N ALA A 12 -3.00 5.14 4.04
CA ALA A 12 -3.28 5.80 5.32
C ALA A 12 -4.53 5.21 5.98
N ASN A 13 -5.60 4.98 5.21
CA ASN A 13 -6.83 4.36 5.71
C ASN A 13 -6.62 2.91 6.15
N ALA A 14 -5.87 2.12 5.38
CA ALA A 14 -5.51 0.75 5.75
C ALA A 14 -4.68 0.72 7.05
N ALA A 15 -3.67 1.59 7.18
CA ALA A 15 -2.86 1.69 8.39
C ALA A 15 -3.68 2.15 9.61
N ARG A 16 -4.66 3.05 9.40
CA ARG A 16 -5.60 3.48 10.45
C ARG A 16 -6.49 2.32 10.91
N TRP A 17 -6.97 1.50 9.98
CA TRP A 17 -7.72 0.30 10.30
C TRP A 17 -6.89 -0.70 11.11
N ASP A 18 -5.66 -0.98 10.67
CA ASP A 18 -4.73 -1.87 11.37
C ASP A 18 -4.47 -1.38 12.81
N LEU A 19 -4.25 -0.08 12.99
CA LEU A 19 -4.04 0.52 14.31
C LEU A 19 -5.30 0.39 15.19
N ARG A 20 -6.49 0.64 14.63
CA ARG A 20 -7.75 0.46 15.36
C ARG A 20 -7.91 -0.99 15.83
N GLN A 21 -7.64 -1.96 14.96
CA GLN A 21 -7.70 -3.38 15.31
C GLN A 21 -6.71 -3.75 16.42
N ALA A 22 -5.48 -3.23 16.35
CA ALA A 22 -4.48 -3.43 17.38
C ALA A 22 -4.93 -2.84 18.73
N LEU A 23 -5.48 -1.62 18.75
CA LEU A 23 -5.99 -0.96 19.95
C LEU A 23 -7.18 -1.73 20.56
N THR A 24 -8.17 -2.11 19.74
CA THR A 24 -9.32 -2.90 20.21
C THR A 24 -8.88 -4.23 20.81
N ARG A 25 -7.88 -4.88 20.21
CA ARG A 25 -7.33 -6.12 20.74
C ARG A 25 -6.69 -5.91 22.12
N ILE A 26 -5.99 -4.81 22.35
CA ILE A 26 -5.38 -4.55 23.67
C ILE A 26 -6.44 -4.40 24.75
N VAL A 27 -7.51 -3.65 24.50
CA VAL A 27 -8.61 -3.50 25.47
C VAL A 27 -9.12 -4.89 25.91
N ARG A 28 -9.35 -5.78 24.94
CA ARG A 28 -9.80 -7.15 25.22
C ARG A 28 -8.78 -7.98 26.01
N LEU A 29 -7.49 -7.91 25.64
CA LEU A 29 -6.44 -8.66 26.32
C LEU A 29 -6.16 -8.15 27.73
N ASP A 30 -6.34 -6.85 27.96
CA ASP A 30 -6.22 -6.21 29.26
C ASP A 30 -7.37 -6.66 30.18
N GLU A 31 -8.61 -6.66 29.67
CA GLU A 31 -9.77 -7.24 30.36
C GLU A 31 -9.57 -8.73 30.71
N GLU A 32 -8.92 -9.50 29.82
CA GLU A 32 -8.59 -10.92 30.02
C GLU A 32 -7.33 -11.14 30.89
N GLY A 33 -6.56 -10.10 31.23
CA GLY A 33 -5.31 -10.20 31.98
C GLY A 33 -4.17 -10.91 31.24
N THR A 34 -4.23 -10.99 29.91
CA THR A 34 -3.27 -11.71 29.06
C THR A 34 -2.43 -10.80 28.16
N LEU A 35 -2.39 -9.51 28.46
CA LEU A 35 -1.62 -8.52 27.71
C LEU A 35 -0.11 -8.82 27.76
N HIS A 36 0.56 -8.79 26.62
CA HIS A 36 2.01 -9.05 26.52
C HIS A 36 2.70 -7.93 25.72
N ASP A 37 4.01 -7.75 25.93
CA ASP A 37 4.84 -6.75 25.25
C ASP A 37 4.73 -6.79 23.72
N LYS A 38 4.55 -7.99 23.14
CA LYS A 38 4.37 -8.19 21.70
C LYS A 38 3.12 -7.49 21.15
N ASP A 39 2.05 -7.39 21.95
CA ASP A 39 0.79 -6.76 21.55
C ASP A 39 0.94 -5.23 21.58
N LEU A 40 1.73 -4.69 22.52
CA LEU A 40 2.14 -3.28 22.53
C LEU A 40 3.06 -2.94 21.35
N GLY A 41 3.98 -3.84 21.00
CA GLY A 41 4.83 -3.71 19.81
C GLY A 41 4.01 -3.60 18.51
N ARG A 42 2.92 -4.36 18.38
CA ARG A 42 2.01 -4.26 17.23
C ARG A 42 1.37 -2.87 17.10
N ILE A 43 1.04 -2.21 18.21
CA ILE A 43 0.57 -0.82 18.18
C ILE A 43 1.68 0.10 17.67
N ALA A 44 2.89 0.01 18.21
CA ALA A 44 4.00 0.84 17.76
C ALA A 44 4.27 0.68 16.26
N TYR A 45 4.23 -0.56 15.77
CA TYR A 45 4.34 -0.86 14.35
C TYR A 45 3.23 -0.20 13.52
N ALA A 46 1.97 -0.41 13.89
CA ALA A 46 0.81 0.11 13.15
C ALA A 46 0.74 1.64 13.18
N TYR A 47 1.02 2.23 14.34
CA TYR A 47 1.08 3.67 14.54
C TYR A 47 2.19 4.30 13.68
N GLN A 48 3.38 3.72 13.67
CA GLN A 48 4.48 4.25 12.87
C GLN A 48 4.16 4.20 11.37
N ARG A 49 3.53 3.12 10.89
CA ARG A 49 3.05 3.04 9.49
C ARG A 49 2.03 4.13 9.19
N LEU A 50 1.05 4.33 10.06
CA LEU A 50 0.04 5.37 9.88
C LEU A 50 0.68 6.76 9.84
N SER A 51 1.60 7.06 10.76
CA SER A 51 2.27 8.36 10.83
C SER A 51 3.00 8.72 9.54
N TRP A 52 3.67 7.75 8.90
CA TRP A 52 4.33 8.01 7.62
C TRP A 52 3.34 8.30 6.49
N TRP A 53 2.28 7.51 6.37
CA TRP A 53 1.26 7.77 5.34
C TRP A 53 0.51 9.06 5.59
N GLN A 54 0.29 9.44 6.85
CA GLN A 54 -0.27 10.73 7.21
C GLN A 54 0.63 11.89 6.79
N GLN A 55 1.95 11.80 7.00
CA GLN A 55 2.87 12.82 6.51
C GLN A 55 2.81 12.98 4.98
N VAL A 56 2.64 11.88 4.23
CA VAL A 56 2.44 11.95 2.77
C VAL A 56 1.12 12.65 2.43
N THR A 57 0.03 12.33 3.13
CA THR A 57 -1.26 12.99 2.90
C THR A 57 -1.22 14.47 3.29
N ASP A 58 -0.53 14.81 4.37
CA ASP A 58 -0.41 16.19 4.87
C ASP A 58 0.39 17.05 3.89
N LEU A 59 1.46 16.51 3.28
CA LEU A 59 2.24 17.19 2.24
C LEU A 59 1.48 17.39 0.92
N THR A 60 0.49 16.53 0.63
CA THR A 60 -0.29 16.58 -0.62
C THR A 60 -1.61 17.34 -0.46
N HIS A 61 -2.12 17.50 0.77
CA HIS A 61 -3.42 18.13 1.08
C HIS A 61 -3.30 19.32 2.06
N GLY A 62 -2.07 19.71 2.43
CA GLY A 62 -1.79 20.79 3.36
C GLY A 62 -2.31 22.16 2.89
N ARG A 63 -2.45 23.10 3.82
CA ARG A 63 -2.98 24.46 3.52
C ARG A 63 -1.93 25.44 2.99
N GLU A 64 -0.65 25.21 3.28
CA GLU A 64 0.48 26.00 2.80
C GLU A 64 1.48 25.01 2.20
N ASP A 65 1.83 25.19 0.92
CA ASP A 65 2.81 24.40 0.17
C ASP A 65 2.49 22.91 -0.09
N THR A 66 1.35 22.64 -0.73
CA THR A 66 1.07 21.30 -1.29
C THR A 66 2.09 20.94 -2.36
N VAL A 67 2.74 19.79 -2.21
CA VAL A 67 3.61 19.20 -3.25
C VAL A 67 2.88 18.06 -3.95
N ASP A 68 3.31 17.71 -5.17
CA ASP A 68 2.76 16.57 -5.88
C ASP A 68 3.04 15.25 -5.12
N GLY A 69 2.22 14.23 -5.39
CA GLY A 69 2.31 12.94 -4.71
C GLY A 69 3.67 12.26 -4.79
N ALA A 70 4.40 12.40 -5.90
CA ALA A 70 5.73 11.80 -6.03
C ALA A 70 6.76 12.52 -5.14
N SER A 71 6.76 13.85 -5.15
CA SER A 71 7.61 14.66 -4.28
C SER A 71 7.33 14.42 -2.79
N ALA A 72 6.05 14.32 -2.40
CA ALA A 72 5.66 13.97 -1.03
C ALA A 72 6.19 12.60 -0.62
N LEU A 73 6.01 11.58 -1.47
CA LEU A 73 6.48 10.22 -1.20
C LEU A 73 7.99 10.14 -1.07
N LEU A 74 8.74 10.80 -1.96
CA LEU A 74 10.21 10.82 -1.89
C LEU A 74 10.71 11.51 -0.61
N THR A 75 10.11 12.64 -0.25
CA THR A 75 10.44 13.37 0.98
C THR A 75 10.26 12.48 2.21
N VAL A 76 9.09 11.86 2.35
CA VAL A 76 8.79 11.00 3.51
C VAL A 76 9.61 9.71 3.48
N ARG A 77 9.87 9.13 2.29
CA ARG A 77 10.78 7.97 2.14
C ARG A 77 12.18 8.30 2.64
N GLN A 78 12.72 9.47 2.29
CA GLN A 78 14.03 9.90 2.79
C GLN A 78 14.02 10.07 4.31
N HIS A 79 12.91 10.55 4.90
CA HIS A 79 12.77 10.67 6.35
C HIS A 79 12.78 9.29 7.03
N ALA A 80 12.02 8.33 6.49
CA ALA A 80 12.00 6.97 7.00
C ALA A 80 13.37 6.27 6.87
N GLN A 81 14.10 6.49 5.76
CA GLN A 81 15.47 5.99 5.60
C GLN A 81 16.42 6.61 6.61
N ARG A 82 16.37 7.93 6.83
CA ARG A 82 17.19 8.61 7.84
C ARG A 82 16.92 8.06 9.24
N LEU A 83 15.66 7.78 9.58
CA LEU A 83 15.33 7.15 10.87
C LEU A 83 16.03 5.79 11.01
N LEU A 84 16.01 4.94 9.98
CA LEU A 84 16.66 3.63 10.03
C LEU A 84 18.20 3.72 10.06
N LEU A 85 18.80 4.63 9.30
CA LEU A 85 20.26 4.81 9.24
C LEU A 85 20.83 5.43 10.52
N HIS A 86 20.09 6.33 11.16
CA HIS A 86 20.51 7.01 12.38
C HIS A 86 19.92 6.42 13.66
N ALA A 87 19.21 5.29 13.57
CA ALA A 87 18.67 4.59 14.73
C ALA A 87 19.84 4.10 15.60
N ARG A 88 20.16 4.86 16.66
CA ARG A 88 21.06 4.37 17.69
C ARG A 88 20.39 3.18 18.40
N PRO A 89 21.14 2.13 18.74
CA PRO A 89 20.62 1.10 19.63
C PRO A 89 20.18 1.77 20.93
N VAL A 90 19.00 1.42 21.44
CA VAL A 90 18.58 1.84 22.76
C VAL A 90 19.46 1.09 23.76
N THR A 91 20.58 1.70 24.12
CA THR A 91 21.57 1.17 25.07
C THR A 91 21.09 1.30 26.50
N ASN A 92 20.21 2.27 26.78
CA ASN A 92 19.61 2.52 28.08
C ASN A 92 18.09 2.35 27.99
N GLY A 93 17.62 1.11 28.14
CA GLY A 93 16.19 0.78 28.16
C GLY A 93 15.98 -0.71 28.43
N GLY A 94 14.95 -1.06 29.20
CA GLY A 94 14.55 -2.45 29.41
C GLY A 94 14.10 -3.13 28.11
N LEU A 95 13.91 -4.46 28.16
CA LEU A 95 13.51 -5.28 27.00
C LEU A 95 12.29 -4.74 26.26
N PHE A 96 11.32 -4.17 26.99
CA PHE A 96 10.16 -3.50 26.41
C PHE A 96 10.52 -2.32 25.49
N ALA A 97 11.41 -1.43 25.95
CA ALA A 97 11.81 -0.25 25.17
C ALA A 97 12.56 -0.66 23.89
N GLN A 98 13.36 -1.72 23.97
CA GLN A 98 14.04 -2.29 22.81
C GLN A 98 13.04 -2.91 21.81
N ALA A 99 12.06 -3.67 22.30
CA ALA A 99 11.01 -4.27 21.46
C ALA A 99 10.13 -3.21 20.78
N MET A 100 9.81 -2.12 21.47
CA MET A 100 9.05 -1.00 20.91
C MET A 100 9.84 -0.28 19.82
N GLU A 101 11.14 -0.06 20.04
CA GLU A 101 11.99 0.57 19.03
C GLU A 101 12.14 -0.33 17.79
N GLU A 102 12.33 -1.63 17.97
CA GLU A 102 12.37 -2.56 16.83
C GLU A 102 11.03 -2.61 16.09
N SER A 103 9.90 -2.49 16.80
CA SER A 103 8.57 -2.41 16.18
C SER A 103 8.41 -1.15 15.33
N ARG A 104 8.91 0.00 15.79
CA ARG A 104 8.91 1.25 15.00
C ARG A 104 9.79 1.13 13.77
N ARG A 105 10.97 0.53 13.89
CA ARG A 105 11.85 0.23 12.75
C ARG A 105 11.17 -0.70 11.76
N GLY A 106 10.47 -1.73 12.24
CA GLY A 106 9.61 -2.59 11.42
C GLY A 106 8.57 -1.79 10.64
N GLY A 107 7.92 -0.83 11.28
CA GLY A 107 6.94 0.05 10.63
C GLY A 107 7.57 0.94 9.55
N ALA A 108 8.77 1.47 9.78
CA ALA A 108 9.52 2.24 8.79
C ALA A 108 9.95 1.35 7.60
N ARG A 109 10.46 0.13 7.83
CA ARG A 109 10.79 -0.83 6.76
C ARG A 109 9.56 -1.16 5.91
N ALA A 110 8.42 -1.45 6.54
CA ALA A 110 7.17 -1.73 5.83
C ALA A 110 6.69 -0.54 4.96
N PHE A 111 6.92 0.70 5.40
CA PHE A 111 6.65 1.89 4.59
C PHE A 111 7.60 1.98 3.38
N LEU A 112 8.91 1.74 3.58
CA LEU A 112 9.87 1.72 2.48
C LEU A 112 9.54 0.64 1.44
N ASP A 113 9.17 -0.57 1.87
CA ASP A 113 8.77 -1.65 0.98
C ASP A 113 7.52 -1.31 0.18
N ALA A 114 6.53 -0.69 0.82
CA ALA A 114 5.29 -0.27 0.15
C ALA A 114 5.55 0.83 -0.89
N THR A 115 6.41 1.80 -0.57
CA THR A 115 6.79 2.85 -1.52
C THR A 115 7.65 2.32 -2.66
N ASP A 116 8.45 1.28 -2.43
CA ASP A 116 9.21 0.61 -3.49
C ASP A 116 8.30 -0.12 -4.48
N LYS A 117 7.31 -0.86 -3.96
CA LYS A 117 6.28 -1.52 -4.79
C LYS A 117 5.47 -0.52 -5.60
N LEU A 118 5.17 0.65 -5.04
CA LEU A 118 4.50 1.73 -5.77
C LEU A 118 5.36 2.28 -6.91
N ALA A 119 6.64 2.52 -6.66
CA ALA A 119 7.56 2.98 -7.70
C ALA A 119 7.67 1.95 -8.85
N GLN A 120 7.77 0.67 -8.52
CA GLN A 120 7.79 -0.42 -9.51
C GLN A 120 6.49 -0.46 -10.32
N ALA A 121 5.32 -0.39 -9.66
CA ALA A 121 4.02 -0.41 -10.33
C ALA A 121 3.77 0.79 -11.27
N LEU A 122 4.44 1.91 -11.03
CA LEU A 122 4.39 3.10 -11.90
C LEU A 122 5.43 3.07 -13.02
N ALA A 123 6.52 2.32 -12.87
CA ALA A 123 7.58 2.17 -13.87
C ALA A 123 7.22 1.14 -14.95
N LEU A 124 6.27 0.23 -14.69
CA LEU A 124 5.73 -0.66 -15.70
C LEU A 124 4.90 0.16 -16.71
N PRO A 125 5.22 0.10 -18.02
CA PRO A 125 4.31 0.60 -19.05
C PRO A 125 2.96 -0.07 -18.82
N SER A 126 1.90 0.73 -18.75
CA SER A 126 0.54 0.19 -18.76
C SER A 126 0.28 -0.36 -20.16
N ASP A 127 0.72 -1.60 -20.43
CA ASP A 127 0.36 -2.41 -21.61
C ASP A 127 -1.12 -2.82 -21.52
N LEU A 128 -2.01 -1.82 -21.43
CA LEU A 128 -3.46 -1.99 -21.50
C LEU A 128 -4.07 -1.26 -22.71
N ASP A 129 -3.24 -0.76 -23.62
CA ASP A 129 -3.64 -0.41 -24.99
C ASP A 129 -2.98 -1.38 -25.99
N ALA A 130 -3.19 -2.69 -25.78
CA ALA A 130 -3.14 -3.64 -26.89
C ALA A 130 -4.53 -3.61 -27.54
N PRO A 131 -4.73 -2.97 -28.71
CA PRO A 131 -6.00 -3.08 -29.41
C PRO A 131 -6.29 -4.55 -29.63
N SER A 132 -7.47 -4.96 -29.15
CA SER A 132 -8.06 -6.28 -29.26
C SER A 132 -7.64 -6.94 -30.58
N ALA A 133 -7.01 -8.12 -30.45
CA ALA A 133 -6.76 -9.00 -31.57
C ALA A 133 -8.06 -9.12 -32.38
N ASP A 134 -8.01 -8.63 -33.62
CA ASP A 134 -9.05 -8.73 -34.60
C ASP A 134 -9.40 -10.22 -34.73
N HIS A 135 -10.53 -10.60 -34.13
CA HIS A 135 -11.02 -11.95 -34.15
C HIS A 135 -11.30 -12.31 -35.60
N GLY A 136 -10.47 -13.22 -36.13
CA GLY A 136 -10.60 -13.79 -37.45
C GLY A 136 -12.06 -14.09 -37.77
N THR A 137 -12.54 -13.44 -38.82
CA THR A 137 -13.83 -13.73 -39.45
C THR A 137 -13.82 -15.20 -39.88
N PRO A 138 -14.68 -16.08 -39.34
CA PRO A 138 -14.88 -17.39 -39.97
C PRO A 138 -15.66 -17.14 -41.27
N ALA A 139 -15.02 -17.50 -42.39
CA ALA A 139 -15.63 -17.50 -43.71
C ALA A 139 -16.91 -18.35 -43.69
N ILE A 140 -18.05 -17.69 -43.92
CA ILE A 140 -19.33 -18.37 -44.17
C ILE A 140 -19.24 -18.95 -45.59
N THR A 141 -18.97 -20.25 -45.67
CA THR A 141 -19.08 -21.04 -46.90
C THR A 141 -20.53 -20.98 -47.39
N THR A 142 -20.71 -20.33 -48.53
CA THR A 142 -21.98 -20.23 -49.24
C THR A 142 -22.13 -21.47 -50.13
N GLU A 143 -22.90 -22.47 -49.68
CA GLU A 143 -23.44 -23.53 -50.54
C GLU A 143 -24.96 -23.34 -50.69
N GLN A 144 -25.36 -22.61 -51.72
CA GLN A 144 -26.72 -22.67 -52.28
C GLN A 144 -26.61 -22.65 -53.82
N GLY A 145 -26.28 -23.81 -54.38
CA GLY A 145 -26.48 -24.13 -55.79
C GLY A 145 -27.74 -24.97 -55.93
N TRP A 146 -28.80 -24.34 -56.43
CA TRP A 146 -30.07 -24.96 -56.74
C TRP A 146 -29.91 -25.83 -57.99
N ASP A 147 -30.13 -27.15 -57.86
CA ASP A 147 -30.52 -27.97 -59.01
C ASP A 147 -31.31 -29.21 -58.55
N GLN A 148 -32.62 -29.20 -58.81
CA GLN A 148 -33.34 -30.30 -59.47
C GLN A 148 -34.84 -30.03 -59.40
N GLY A 149 -35.37 -29.47 -60.49
CA GLY A 149 -36.75 -29.74 -60.87
C GLY A 149 -36.83 -31.15 -61.45
N ASN A 150 -37.64 -32.04 -60.87
CA ASN A 150 -38.54 -32.91 -61.63
C ASN A 150 -39.47 -33.70 -60.68
N ARG A 151 -40.77 -33.33 -60.60
CA ARG A 151 -41.90 -34.26 -60.43
C ARG A 151 -43.20 -33.58 -60.90
N ARG A 152 -43.47 -33.67 -62.20
CA ARG A 152 -44.65 -34.34 -62.79
C ARG A 152 -44.73 -34.07 -64.28
#